data_AF-A0A954M4H3-F1
#
_entry.id   AF-A0A954M4H3-F1
#
_cell.length_a   1.000
_cell.length_b   1.000
_cell.length_c   1.000
_cell.angle_alpha   90.00
_cell.angle_beta   90.00
_cell.angle_gamma   90.00
#
_symmetry.space_group_name_H-M   'P 1'
#
loop_
_entity.id
_entity.type
_entity.pdbx_description
1 polymer ?
#
loop_
_entity_poly.entity_id
_entity_poly.type
_entity_poly.pdbx_seq_one_letter_code
_entity_poly.pdbx_strand_id
1 'polypeptide(L)'
;MNVLRVFQICAVLVVALLFMAVPAMAAEGDALIEFSPSAGAGIVMLGAAFGIARIGAAAVESMARQPEASGDIRGGMLLSAALIEGATFFALVVCLLAALK
;
A
#
# COMPACT_ATOMS: atom_id res chain seq x y z
N MET A 1 -11.44 -24.05 7.20
CA MET A 1 -11.39 -22.83 6.36
C MET A 1 -12.69 -22.08 6.61
N ASN A 2 -12.65 -20.93 7.29
CA ASN A 2 -13.88 -20.26 7.74
C ASN A 2 -14.57 -19.59 6.55
N VAL A 3 -15.91 -19.61 6.52
CA VAL A 3 -16.75 -19.05 5.42
C VAL A 3 -16.35 -17.61 5.06
N LEU A 4 -15.94 -16.81 6.05
CA LEU A 4 -15.46 -15.44 5.85
C LEU A 4 -14.13 -15.37 5.06
N ARG A 5 -13.20 -16.30 5.29
CA ARG A 5 -11.94 -16.38 4.52
C ARG A 5 -12.18 -16.85 3.10
N VAL A 6 -13.15 -17.75 2.89
CA VAL A 6 -13.54 -18.20 1.55
C VAL A 6 -14.12 -17.03 0.74
N PHE A 7 -14.99 -16.22 1.35
CA PHE A 7 -15.53 -15.02 0.72
C PHE A 7 -14.44 -14.00 0.35
N GLN A 8 -13.47 -13.76 1.24
CA GLN A 8 -12.35 -12.86 0.96
C GLN A 8 -11.45 -13.37 -0.17
N ILE A 9 -11.14 -14.67 -0.20
CA ILE A 9 -10.35 -15.28 -1.27
C ILE A 9 -11.09 -15.19 -2.61
N CYS A 10 -12.40 -15.44 -2.64
CA CYS A 10 -13.21 -15.28 -3.84
C CYS A 10 -13.24 -13.82 -4.31
N ALA A 11 -13.38 -12.85 -3.41
CA ALA A 11 -13.35 -11.43 -3.77
C ALA A 11 -12.00 -11.02 -4.38
N VAL A 12 -10.89 -11.46 -3.80
CA VAL A 12 -9.54 -11.20 -4.32
C VAL A 12 -9.33 -11.87 -5.68
N LEU A 13 -9.81 -13.11 -5.86
CA LEU A 13 -9.72 -13.83 -7.13
C LEU A 13 -10.56 -13.19 -8.23
N VAL A 14 -11.77 -12.70 -7.92
CA VAL A 14 -12.63 -11.99 -8.88
C VAL A 14 -11.98 -10.68 -9.30
N VAL A 15 -11.45 -9.90 -8.36
CA VAL A 15 -10.72 -8.67 -8.68
C VAL A 15 -9.49 -8.97 -9.54
N ALA A 16 -8.69 -9.99 -9.18
CA ALA A 16 -7.53 -10.39 -9.96
C ALA A 16 -7.89 -10.85 -11.38
N LEU A 17 -8.97 -11.64 -11.54
CA LEU A 17 -9.47 -12.06 -12.85
C LEU A 17 -9.93 -10.89 -13.71
N LEU A 18 -10.59 -9.89 -13.11
CA LEU A 18 -11.00 -8.68 -13.82
C LEU A 18 -9.80 -7.87 -14.34
N PHE A 19 -8.70 -7.80 -13.58
CA PHE A 19 -7.46 -7.17 -14.04
C PHE A 19 -6.76 -7.95 -15.16
N MET A 20 -6.81 -9.28 -15.14
CA MET A 20 -6.16 -10.15 -16.15
C MET A 20 -6.99 -10.30 -17.43
N ALA A 21 -8.27 -9.92 -17.44
CA ALA A 21 -9.15 -9.96 -18.61
C ALA A 21 -8.99 -8.74 -19.54
N VAL A 22 -8.41 -7.63 -19.04
CA VAL A 22 -8.18 -6.39 -19.80
C VAL A 22 -7.35 -6.58 -21.09
N PRO A 23 -6.24 -7.34 -21.12
CA PRO A 23 -5.43 -7.45 -22.34
C PRO A 23 -6.11 -8.21 -23.49
N ALA A 24 -7.16 -9.01 -23.23
CA ALA A 24 -7.88 -9.76 -24.27
C ALA A 24 -8.88 -8.88 -25.07
N MET A 25 -9.21 -7.67 -24.59
CA MET A 25 -10.13 -6.74 -25.26
C MET A 25 -9.42 -5.57 -25.97
N ALA A 26 -8.08 -5.50 -25.89
CA ALA A 26 -7.29 -4.38 -26.40
C ALA A 26 -7.02 -4.41 -27.93
N ALA A 27 -7.67 -5.31 -28.69
CA ALA A 27 -7.45 -5.40 -30.13
C ALA A 27 -8.06 -4.22 -30.91
N GLU A 28 -9.15 -3.62 -30.43
CA GLU A 28 -9.82 -2.46 -31.05
C GLU A 28 -10.58 -1.66 -29.98
N GLY A 29 -9.92 -0.71 -29.29
CA GLY A 29 -10.62 0.21 -28.40
C GLY A 29 -9.76 0.84 -27.31
N ASP A 30 -9.99 2.12 -27.07
CA ASP A 30 -9.46 2.90 -25.96
C ASP A 30 -9.70 2.15 -24.64
N ALA A 31 -8.70 2.06 -23.76
CA ALA A 31 -8.81 1.26 -22.55
C ALA A 31 -9.92 1.80 -21.64
N LEU A 32 -10.88 0.96 -21.25
CA LEU A 32 -11.98 1.35 -20.36
C LEU A 32 -11.52 1.80 -18.96
N ILE A 33 -10.32 1.40 -18.55
CA ILE A 33 -9.65 1.84 -17.31
C ILE A 33 -8.18 2.08 -17.62
N GLU A 34 -7.79 3.35 -17.71
CA GLU A 34 -6.38 3.75 -17.74
C GLU A 34 -5.91 4.10 -16.32
N PHE A 35 -4.92 3.35 -15.82
CA PHE A 35 -4.23 3.75 -14.59
C PHE A 35 -3.25 4.86 -14.91
N SER A 36 -3.69 6.09 -14.68
CA SER A 36 -2.81 7.24 -14.79
C SER A 36 -1.68 7.17 -13.73
N PRO A 37 -0.51 7.77 -14.00
CA PRO A 37 0.54 7.88 -13.01
C PRO A 37 0.10 8.55 -11.70
N SER A 38 -0.86 9.49 -11.76
CA SER A 38 -1.45 10.13 -10.59
C SER A 38 -2.34 9.17 -9.77
N ALA A 39 -3.08 8.27 -10.41
CA ALA A 39 -3.79 7.20 -9.73
C ALA A 39 -2.83 6.24 -9.02
N GLY A 40 -1.72 5.89 -9.67
CA GLY A 40 -0.64 5.09 -9.08
C GLY A 40 -0.06 5.74 -7.81
N ALA A 41 0.24 7.04 -7.87
CA ALA A 41 0.73 7.80 -6.72
C ALA A 41 -0.27 7.81 -5.55
N GLY A 42 -1.57 7.95 -5.84
CA GLY A 42 -2.62 7.88 -4.83
C GLY A 42 -2.66 6.53 -4.11
N ILE A 43 -2.56 5.42 -4.85
CA ILE A 43 -2.56 4.07 -4.27
C ILE A 43 -1.33 3.85 -3.39
N VAL A 44 -0.16 4.27 -3.84
CA VAL A 44 1.10 4.22 -3.06
C VAL A 44 0.94 4.97 -1.73
N MET A 45 0.36 6.18 -1.77
CA MET A 45 0.15 6.98 -0.56
C MET A 45 -0.84 6.35 0.42
N LEU A 46 -1.89 5.68 -0.07
CA LEU A 46 -2.83 4.96 0.81
C LEU A 46 -2.12 3.82 1.57
N GLY A 47 -1.27 3.06 0.89
CA GLY A 47 -0.47 2.00 1.50
C GLY A 47 0.50 2.55 2.55
N ALA A 48 1.22 3.62 2.22
CA ALA A 48 2.16 4.29 3.12
C ALA A 48 1.46 4.84 4.36
N ALA A 49 0.36 5.59 4.18
CA ALA A 49 -0.41 6.18 5.27
C ALA A 49 -0.92 5.10 6.24
N PHE A 50 -1.45 3.99 5.72
CA PHE A 50 -1.91 2.88 6.55
C PHE A 50 -0.77 2.24 7.36
N GLY A 51 0.38 1.98 6.72
CA GLY A 51 1.55 1.41 7.37
C GLY A 51 2.09 2.30 8.50
N ILE A 52 2.31 3.59 8.22
CA ILE A 52 2.83 4.55 9.20
C ILE A 52 1.83 4.75 10.36
N ALA A 53 0.53 4.87 10.08
CA ALA A 53 -0.49 5.02 11.12
C ALA A 53 -0.50 3.83 12.09
N ARG A 54 -0.37 2.60 11.57
CA ARG A 54 -0.31 1.38 12.39
C ARG A 54 0.94 1.34 13.27
N ILE A 55 2.11 1.67 12.71
CA ILE A 55 3.37 1.72 13.47
C ILE A 55 3.26 2.77 14.58
N GLY A 56 2.83 3.99 14.26
CA GLY A 56 2.72 5.08 15.22
C GLY A 56 1.74 4.77 16.37
N ALA A 57 0.55 4.25 16.04
CA ALA A 57 -0.43 3.86 17.05
C ALA A 57 0.11 2.77 17.98
N ALA A 58 0.71 1.71 17.43
CA ALA A 58 1.26 0.62 18.23
C ALA A 58 2.44 1.07 19.11
N ALA A 59 3.30 1.95 18.59
CA ALA A 59 4.42 2.49 19.33
C ALA A 59 3.95 3.37 20.49
N VAL A 60 3.01 4.29 20.27
CA VAL A 60 2.47 5.16 21.33
C VAL A 60 1.78 4.34 22.41
N GLU A 61 0.97 3.34 22.05
CA GLU A 61 0.35 2.45 23.03
C GLU A 61 1.40 1.66 23.83
N SER A 62 2.43 1.14 23.16
CA SER A 62 3.50 0.39 23.83
C SER A 62 4.32 1.26 24.77
N MET A 63 4.64 2.50 24.38
CA MET A 63 5.34 3.46 25.23
C MET A 63 4.51 3.87 26.46
N ALA A 64 3.18 3.97 26.31
CA ALA A 64 2.29 4.25 27.44
C ALA A 64 2.22 3.08 28.43
N ARG A 65 2.29 1.84 27.94
CA ARG A 65 2.30 0.62 28.77
C ARG A 65 3.64 0.34 29.44
N GLN A 66 4.74 0.68 28.78
CA GLN A 66 6.10 0.43 29.24
C GLN A 66 6.98 1.68 29.05
N PRO A 67 6.88 2.68 29.94
CA PRO A 67 7.64 3.93 29.83
C PRO A 67 9.15 3.73 29.83
N GLU A 68 9.65 2.72 30.56
CA GLU A 68 11.07 2.40 30.70
C GLU A 68 11.69 1.95 29.37
N ALA A 69 10.90 1.35 28.48
CA ALA A 69 11.32 0.88 27.15
C ALA A 69 11.06 1.91 26.03
N SER A 70 10.64 3.14 26.38
CA SER A 70 10.17 4.11 25.39
C SER A 70 11.22 4.52 24.35
N GLY A 71 12.50 4.57 24.75
CA GLY A 71 13.63 4.83 23.85
C GLY A 71 13.77 3.76 22.77
N ASP A 72 13.78 2.49 23.17
CA ASP A 72 13.92 1.35 22.26
C ASP A 72 12.70 1.23 21.32
N ILE A 73 11.49 1.42 21.84
CA ILE A 73 10.26 1.42 21.05
C ILE A 73 10.29 2.53 20.00
N ARG A 74 10.69 3.74 20.38
CA ARG A 74 10.82 4.88 19.45
C ARG A 74 11.87 4.60 18.38
N GLY A 75 12.99 4.00 18.75
CA GLY A 75 14.04 3.58 17.81
C GLY A 75 13.52 2.58 16.77
N GLY A 76 12.83 1.52 17.22
CA GLY A 76 12.21 0.53 16.33
C GLY A 76 11.11 1.13 15.44
N MET A 77 10.30 2.05 15.97
CA MET A 77 9.31 2.82 15.21
C MET A 77 9.96 3.63 14.09
N LEU A 78 11.02 4.39 14.39
CA LEU A 78 11.72 5.22 13.42
C LEU A 78 12.38 4.39 12.33
N LEU A 79 13.03 3.27 12.67
CA LEU A 79 13.59 2.35 11.69
C LEU A 79 12.51 1.79 10.76
N SER A 80 11.39 1.33 11.32
CA SER A 80 10.28 0.78 10.55
C SER A 80 9.63 1.86 9.65
N ALA A 81 9.44 3.07 10.17
CA ALA A 81 8.91 4.21 9.42
C ALA A 81 9.84 4.61 8.27
N ALA A 82 11.16 4.65 8.50
CA ALA A 82 12.14 4.98 7.48
C ALA A 82 12.16 3.95 6.33
N LEU A 83 11.97 2.65 6.62
CA LEU A 83 11.87 1.62 5.59
C LEU A 83 10.61 1.80 4.73
N ILE A 84 9.46 2.14 5.33
CA ILE A 84 8.23 2.44 4.58
C ILE A 84 8.38 3.71 3.75
N GLU A 85 8.94 4.78 4.31
CA GLU A 85 9.17 6.03 3.59
C GLU A 85 10.13 5.82 2.42
N GLY A 86 11.21 5.06 2.59
CA GLY A 86 12.15 4.76 1.51
C GLY A 86 11.48 4.04 0.33
N ALA A 87 10.67 3.01 0.60
CA ALA A 87 9.92 2.29 -0.44
C ALA A 87 8.85 3.18 -1.10
N THR A 88 8.14 3.99 -0.30
CA THR A 88 7.09 4.89 -0.76
C THR A 88 7.67 5.98 -1.66
N PHE A 89 8.75 6.62 -1.23
CA PHE A 89 9.44 7.66 -2.00
C PHE A 89 9.92 7.11 -3.34
N PHE A 90 10.55 5.93 -3.35
CA PHE A 90 10.96 5.28 -4.59
C PHE A 90 9.79 5.04 -5.54
N ALA A 91 8.67 4.52 -5.05
CA ALA A 91 7.47 4.31 -5.86
C ALA A 91 6.88 5.62 -6.41
N LEU A 92 6.85 6.68 -5.60
CA LEU A 92 6.39 8.01 -6.06
C LEU A 92 7.31 8.60 -7.14
N VAL A 93 8.62 8.38 -7.06
CA VAL A 93 9.56 8.77 -8.11
C VAL A 93 9.25 8.03 -9.41
N VAL A 94 8.95 6.73 -9.35
CA VAL A 94 8.52 5.97 -10.54
C VAL A 94 7.24 6.53 -11.14
N CYS A 95 6.23 6.83 -10.32
CA CYS A 95 4.99 7.48 -10.78
C CYS A 95 5.27 8.86 -11.41
N LEU A 96 6.13 9.67 -10.80
CA LEU A 96 6.51 10.98 -11.33
C LEU A 96 7.21 10.84 -12.70
N LEU A 97 8.16 9.91 -12.82
CA LEU A 97 8.86 9.66 -14.08
C LEU A 97 7.93 9.13 -15.17
N ALA A 98 6.86 8.42 -14.82
CA ALA A 98 5.83 7.99 -15.76
C ALA A 98 4.90 9.14 -16.17
N ALA A 99 4.69 10.14 -15.30
CA ALA A 99 3.88 11.32 -15.61
C ALA A 99 4.61 12.35 -16.50
N LEU A 100 5.95 12.35 -16.50
CA LEU A 100 6.78 13.31 -17.22
C LEU A 100 7.29 12.80 -18.58
N LYS A 101 7.04 11.54 -18.91
CA LYS A 101 7.35 10.94 -20.22
C LYS A 101 6.18 11.12 -21.17
#